data_AF-A0A7C2D998-F1
#
_entry.id   AF-A0A7C2D998-F1
#
_cell.length_a   1.000
_cell.length_b   1.000
_cell.length_c   1.000
_cell.angle_alpha   90.00
_cell.angle_beta   90.00
_cell.angle_gamma   90.00
#
_symmetry.space_group_name_H-M   'P 1'
#
loop_
_entity.id
_entity.type
_entity.pdbx_description
1 polymer ?
#
loop_
_entity_poly.entity_id
_entity_poly.type
_entity_poly.pdbx_seq_one_letter_code
_entity_poly.pdbx_strand_id
1 'polypeptide(L)' 'MDPRFEREAWELLERYRNVPLSLTDATSAVVARRAKVREVFGFDSDFRALGFDVQPVS' A
#
# COMPACT_ATOMS: atom_id res chain seq x y z
N MET A 1 -12.07 -9.76 -5.62
CA MET A 1 -11.89 -9.17 -4.28
C MET A 1 -13.12 -8.30 -3.98
N ASP A 2 -13.32 -7.73 -2.79
CA ASP A 2 -14.44 -6.80 -2.58
C ASP A 2 -14.24 -5.58 -3.53
N PRO A 3 -15.21 -5.24 -4.39
CA PRO A 3 -15.06 -4.18 -5.40
C PRO A 3 -14.69 -2.80 -4.83
N ARG A 4 -14.94 -2.57 -3.53
CA ARG A 4 -14.54 -1.33 -2.85
C ARG A 4 -13.04 -1.25 -2.60
N PHE A 5 -12.39 -2.39 -2.35
CA PHE A 5 -10.94 -2.45 -2.20
C PHE A 5 -10.25 -2.28 -3.55
N GLU A 6 -10.78 -2.93 -4.60
CA GLU A 6 -10.23 -2.80 -5.95
C GLU A 6 -10.30 -1.34 -6.44
N ARG A 7 -11.42 -0.64 -6.23
CA ARG A 7 -11.56 0.78 -6.60
C ARG A 7 -10.55 1.67 -5.89
N GLU A 8 -10.42 1.53 -4.57
CA GLU A 8 -9.49 2.37 -3.81
C GLU A 8 -8.03 2.03 -4.13
N ALA A 9 -7.72 0.78 -4.45
CA ALA A 9 -6.38 0.40 -4.92
C ALA A 9 -6.06 1.08 -6.25
N TRP A 10 -7.02 1.14 -7.18
CA TRP A 10 -6.88 1.89 -8.42
C TRP A 10 -6.68 3.39 -8.19
N GLU A 11 -7.48 4.02 -7.33
CA GLU A 11 -7.31 5.43 -6.95
C GLU A 11 -5.93 5.69 -6.30
N LEU A 12 -5.41 4.73 -5.55
CA LEU A 12 -4.07 4.80 -4.96
C LEU A 12 -2.99 4.76 -6.04
N LEU A 13 -3.08 3.84 -7.00
CA LEU A 13 -2.13 3.75 -8.12
C LEU A 13 -2.11 5.05 -8.93
N GLU A 14 -3.27 5.65 -9.19
CA GLU A 14 -3.36 6.93 -9.89
C GLU A 14 -2.72 8.08 -9.10
N ARG A 15 -3.01 8.16 -7.79
CA ARG A 15 -2.45 9.19 -6.90
C ARG A 15 -0.94 9.08 -6.76
N TYR A 16 -0.41 7.87 -6.71
CA TYR A 16 1.01 7.57 -6.50
C TYR A 16 1.70 7.09 -7.78
N ARG A 17 1.28 7.59 -8.96
CA ARG A 17 1.81 7.20 -10.28
C ARG A 17 3.33 7.33 -10.47
N ASN A 18 4.01 8.09 -9.61
CA ASN A 18 5.47 8.28 -9.64
C ASN A 18 6.22 7.33 -8.69
N VAL A 19 5.50 6.53 -7.92
CA VAL A 19 6.03 5.45 -7.08
C VAL A 19 5.79 4.14 -7.84
N PRO A 20 6.77 3.23 -7.93
CA PRO A 20 6.65 2.01 -8.74
C PRO A 20 5.81 0.92 -8.05
N LEU A 21 4.59 1.28 -7.63
CA LEU A 21 3.66 0.37 -6.97
C LEU A 21 3.05 -0.62 -7.95
N SER A 22 3.06 -1.90 -7.57
CA SER A 22 2.24 -2.91 -8.24
C SER A 22 0.79 -2.85 -7.77
N LEU A 23 -0.11 -3.53 -8.50
CA LEU A 23 -1.49 -3.72 -8.07
C LEU A 23 -1.57 -4.42 -6.70
N THR A 24 -0.67 -5.36 -6.43
CA THR A 24 -0.61 -6.07 -5.15
C THR A 24 -0.21 -5.12 -4.01
N ASP A 25 0.70 -4.18 -4.24
CA ASP A 25 1.14 -3.23 -3.22
C ASP A 25 0.02 -2.26 -2.88
N ALA A 26 -0.63 -1.70 -3.91
CA ALA A 26 -1.76 -0.81 -3.73
C ALA A 26 -2.91 -1.50 -2.98
N THR A 27 -3.21 -2.74 -3.36
CA THR A 27 -4.24 -3.54 -2.73
C THR A 27 -3.91 -3.84 -1.25
N SER A 28 -2.66 -4.23 -0.97
CA SER A 28 -2.18 -4.51 0.38
C SER A 28 -2.22 -3.27 1.27
N ALA A 29 -1.84 -2.11 0.73
CA ALA A 29 -1.93 -0.83 1.40
C ALA A 29 -3.38 -0.47 1.77
N VAL A 30 -4.34 -0.69 0.87
CA VAL A 30 -5.77 -0.44 1.16
C VAL A 30 -6.27 -1.36 2.28
N VAL A 31 -5.89 -2.64 2.25
CA VAL A 31 -6.24 -3.60 3.31
C VAL A 31 -5.67 -3.15 4.65
N ALA A 32 -4.37 -2.82 4.71
CA ALA A 32 -3.70 -2.39 5.92
C ALA A 32 -4.32 -1.10 6.50
N ARG A 33 -4.61 -0.10 5.66
CA ARG A 33 -5.27 1.15 6.09
C ARG A 33 -6.65 0.91 6.68
N ARG A 34 -7.48 0.07 6.04
CA ARG A 34 -8.80 -0.28 6.57
C ARG A 34 -8.73 -1.04 7.88
N ALA A 35 -7.72 -1.89 8.04
CA ALA A 35 -7.43 -2.59 9.28
C ALA A 35 -6.77 -1.70 10.35
N LYS A 36 -6.50 -0.42 10.05
CA LYS A 36 -5.76 0.53 10.90
C LYS A 36 -4.36 0.04 11.29
N VAL A 37 -3.76 -0.78 10.44
CA VAL A 37 -2.37 -1.23 10.56
C VAL A 37 -1.45 -0.18 9.96
N ARG A 38 -0.39 0.16 10.69
CA ARG A 38 0.62 1.15 10.26
C ARG A 38 1.98 0.52 9.98
N GLU A 39 2.30 -0.59 10.65
CA GLU A 39 3.51 -1.35 10.40
C GLU A 39 3.31 -2.41 9.31
N VAL A 40 4.22 -2.45 8.35
CA VAL A 40 4.27 -3.47 7.29
C VAL A 40 5.60 -4.20 7.42
N PHE A 41 5.56 -5.52 7.59
CA PHE A 41 6.75 -6.35 7.52
C PHE A 41 7.04 -6.70 6.07
N GLY A 42 8.13 -6.16 5.53
CA GLY A 42 8.47 -6.33 4.13
C GLY A 42 9.81 -5.71 3.79
N PHE A 43 10.41 -6.18 2.69
CA PHE A 43 11.65 -5.62 2.16
C PHE A 43 11.41 -4.54 1.11
N ASP A 44 10.14 -4.31 0.76
CA ASP A 44 9.74 -3.29 -0.20
C ASP A 44 9.62 -1.92 0.50
N SER A 45 10.54 -1.02 0.17
CA SER A 45 10.56 0.33 0.72
C SER A 45 9.45 1.24 0.19
N ASP A 46 8.76 0.88 -0.90
CA ASP A 46 7.76 1.73 -1.54
C ASP A 46 6.52 1.95 -0.66
N PHE A 47 6.25 1.03 0.28
CA PHE A 47 5.24 1.23 1.31
C PHE A 47 5.54 2.44 2.22
N ARG A 48 6.80 2.86 2.35
CA ARG A 48 7.14 4.10 3.08
C ARG A 48 6.60 5.34 2.37
N ALA A 49 6.62 5.36 1.04
CA ALA A 49 6.04 6.46 0.26
C ALA A 49 4.51 6.56 0.46
N LEU A 50 3.88 5.45 0.84
CA LEU A 50 2.46 5.38 1.19
C LEU A 50 2.16 5.71 2.67
N GLY A 51 3.19 6.01 3.47
CA GLY A 51 3.08 6.39 4.88
C GLY A 51 3.04 5.22 5.87
N PHE A 52 3.49 4.03 5.47
CA PHE A 52 3.65 2.89 6.38
C PHE A 52 5.04 2.85 7.01
N ASP A 53 5.10 2.30 8.22
CA ASP A 53 6.35 1.97 8.91
C ASP A 53 6.80 0.58 8.43
N VAL A 54 7.81 0.54 7.57
CA VAL A 54 8.30 -0.73 6.99
C VAL A 54 9.39 -1.34 7.86
N GLN A 55 9.14 -2.56 8.35
CA GLN A 55 10.05 -3.34 9.20
C GLN A 55 10.62 -4.57 8.45
N PRO A 56 11.88 -4.96 8.70
CA PRO A 56 12.85 -4.25 9.53
C PRO A 56 13.29 -2.94 8.89
N VAL A 57 13.70 -1.98 9.72
CA VAL A 57 14.43 -0.80 9.25
C VAL A 57 15.84 -1.23 8.80
N SER A 58 16.05 -1.16 7.49
CA SER A 58 17.34 -1.35 6.83
C SER A 58 18.15 -0.05 6.76
#